data_AF-A0A1V4Z1Q7-F1
#
_entry.id   AF-A0A1V4Z1Q7-F1
#
_cell.length_a   1.000
_cell.length_b   1.000
_cell.length_c   1.000
_cell.angle_alpha   90.00
_cell.angle_beta   90.00
_cell.angle_gamma   90.00
#
_symmetry.space_group_name_H-M   'P 1'
#
loop_
_entity.id
_entity.type
_entity.pdbx_description
1 polymer ?
#
loop_
_entity_poly.entity_id
_entity_poly.type
_entity_poly.pdbx_seq_one_letter_code
_entity_poly.pdbx_strand_id
1 'polypeptide(L)'
;MRKGRFPGLDGTDGQWLLLSAIVVSIGLGALVLLLNMAILSGHSSTQSIMSFPKNQIRDLRYNCVSEAGVIGSIINRENAIVAKTDAFNQSFGRFVDETGAYYASHGALTSVDFSPHVIYNESMGQVKITNVTLNIMFYDGTTTYTENTTVGII
;
A
#
# COMPACT_ATOMS: atom_id res chain seq x y z
N MET A 1 -55.97 65.21 -6.87
CA MET A 1 -55.32 64.13 -7.64
C MET A 1 -54.84 63.06 -6.66
N ARG A 2 -55.57 61.95 -6.53
CA ARG A 2 -55.14 60.77 -5.75
C ARG A 2 -54.20 59.94 -6.63
N LYS A 3 -52.94 59.81 -6.22
CA LYS A 3 -52.00 58.86 -6.82
C LYS A 3 -51.74 57.77 -5.78
N GLY A 4 -52.13 56.54 -6.11
CA GLY A 4 -52.17 55.39 -5.20
C GLY A 4 -50.81 55.06 -4.62
N ARG A 5 -50.71 55.14 -3.30
CA ARG A 5 -49.66 54.48 -2.53
C ARG A 5 -50.08 53.02 -2.39
N PHE A 6 -49.33 52.10 -2.98
CA PHE A 6 -49.54 50.67 -2.77
C PHE A 6 -49.39 50.40 -1.27
N PRO A 7 -50.45 49.99 -0.56
CA PRO A 7 -50.34 49.62 0.83
C PRO A 7 -49.80 48.19 0.87
N GLY A 8 -48.67 47.97 1.55
CA GLY A 8 -48.26 46.60 1.81
C GLY A 8 -46.81 46.33 2.17
N LEU A 9 -45.89 47.30 2.11
CA LEU A 9 -44.53 47.11 2.62
C LEU A 9 -44.06 48.39 3.31
N ASP A 10 -44.28 48.45 4.61
CA ASP A 10 -43.57 49.41 5.46
C ASP A 10 -42.08 49.10 5.32
N GLY A 11 -41.21 50.12 5.35
CA GLY A 11 -39.77 49.95 5.02
C GLY A 11 -39.07 48.84 5.81
N THR A 12 -39.59 48.51 6.99
CA THR A 12 -39.17 47.41 7.85
C THR A 12 -39.53 46.03 7.27
N ASP A 13 -40.75 45.84 6.78
CA ASP A 13 -41.24 44.55 6.27
C ASP A 13 -40.54 44.16 4.95
N GLY A 14 -40.30 45.14 4.08
CA GLY A 14 -39.51 44.95 2.86
C GLY A 14 -38.04 44.63 3.14
N GLN A 15 -37.47 45.18 4.22
CA GLN A 15 -36.09 44.90 4.64
C GLN A 15 -35.94 43.48 5.22
N TRP A 16 -36.92 43.01 6.00
CA TRP A 16 -36.95 41.62 6.48
C TRP A 16 -37.05 40.61 5.33
N LEU A 17 -37.88 40.91 4.32
CA LEU A 17 -37.97 40.09 3.11
C LEU A 17 -36.62 40.03 2.38
N LEU A 18 -35.96 41.17 2.19
CA LEU A 18 -34.66 41.24 1.54
C LEU A 18 -33.58 40.46 2.32
N LEU A 19 -33.58 40.59 3.66
CA LEU A 19 -32.64 39.89 4.53
C LEU A 19 -32.86 38.37 4.46
N SER A 20 -34.12 37.92 4.48
CA SER A 20 -34.45 36.49 4.36
C SER A 20 -34.01 35.91 3.01
N ALA A 21 -34.16 36.67 1.91
CA ALA A 21 -33.71 36.25 0.58
C ALA A 21 -32.19 36.11 0.49
N ILE A 22 -31.44 37.03 1.12
CA ILE A 22 -29.97 36.96 1.18
C ILE A 22 -29.52 35.75 2.01
N VAL A 23 -30.12 35.53 3.18
CA VAL A 23 -29.80 34.39 4.05
C VAL A 23 -30.06 33.06 3.33
N VAL A 24 -31.22 32.93 2.66
CA VAL A 24 -31.56 31.72 1.89
C VAL A 24 -30.61 31.53 0.71
N SER A 25 -30.23 32.59 0.01
CA SER A 25 -29.30 32.51 -1.13
C SER A 25 -27.90 32.07 -0.70
N ILE A 26 -27.36 32.65 0.37
CA ILE A 26 -26.05 32.27 0.91
C ILE A 26 -26.11 30.83 1.45
N GLY A 27 -27.19 30.47 2.15
CA GLY A 27 -27.39 29.11 2.66
C GLY A 27 -27.43 28.07 1.54
N LEU A 28 -28.19 28.33 0.48
CA LEU A 28 -28.29 27.44 -0.67
C LEU A 28 -26.96 27.36 -1.44
N GLY A 29 -26.28 28.50 -1.64
CA GLY A 29 -24.97 28.54 -2.27
C GLY A 29 -23.91 27.74 -1.50
N ALA A 30 -23.86 27.89 -0.18
CA ALA A 30 -22.98 27.09 0.67
C ALA A 30 -23.31 25.60 0.60
N LEU A 31 -24.58 25.23 0.57
CA LEU A 31 -25.03 23.83 0.50
C LEU A 31 -24.60 23.17 -0.82
N VAL A 32 -24.72 23.87 -1.95
CA VAL A 32 -24.24 23.39 -3.25
C VAL A 32 -22.72 23.20 -3.26
N LEU A 33 -21.96 24.14 -2.67
CA LEU A 33 -20.50 24.02 -2.57
C LEU A 33 -20.10 22.82 -1.73
N LEU A 34 -20.73 22.63 -0.56
CA LEU A 34 -20.45 21.50 0.32
C LEU A 34 -20.79 20.15 -0.35
N LEU A 35 -21.91 20.07 -1.07
CA LEU A 35 -22.27 18.87 -1.82
C LEU A 35 -21.25 18.54 -2.91
N ASN A 36 -20.79 19.54 -3.66
CA ASN A 36 -19.81 19.34 -4.72
C ASN A 36 -18.48 18.82 -4.15
N MET A 37 -18.01 19.42 -3.04
CA MET A 37 -16.80 18.97 -2.36
C MET A 37 -16.94 17.56 -1.77
N ALA A 38 -18.11 17.22 -1.20
CA ALA A 38 -18.37 15.91 -0.65
C ALA A 38 -18.35 14.81 -1.73
N ILE A 39 -18.93 15.06 -2.90
CA ILE A 39 -18.92 14.12 -4.03
C ILE A 39 -17.49 13.90 -4.55
N LEU A 40 -16.74 14.99 -4.77
CA LEU A 40 -15.34 14.94 -5.23
C LEU A 40 -14.45 14.17 -4.24
N SER A 41 -14.60 14.44 -2.95
CA SER A 41 -13.85 13.75 -1.89
C SER A 41 -14.25 12.27 -1.76
N GLY A 42 -15.51 11.93 -2.00
CA GLY A 42 -15.97 10.54 -1.99
C GLY A 42 -15.34 9.72 -3.11
N HIS A 43 -15.29 10.27 -4.32
CA HIS A 43 -14.71 9.60 -5.49
C HIS A 43 -13.21 9.31 -5.32
N SER A 44 -12.41 10.27 -4.84
CA SER A 44 -10.96 10.07 -4.68
C SER A 44 -10.62 9.01 -3.63
N SER A 45 -11.39 8.93 -2.54
CA SER A 45 -11.22 7.93 -1.48
C SER A 45 -11.56 6.51 -1.96
N THR A 46 -12.69 6.34 -2.66
CA THR A 46 -13.09 5.03 -3.19
C THR A 46 -12.13 4.52 -4.27
N GLN A 47 -11.64 5.40 -5.16
CA GLN A 47 -10.66 5.01 -6.17
C GLN A 47 -9.34 4.54 -5.54
N SER A 48 -8.86 5.24 -4.50
CA SER A 48 -7.62 4.88 -3.81
C SER A 48 -7.69 3.53 -3.08
N ILE A 49 -8.86 3.15 -2.58
CA ILE A 49 -9.07 1.83 -1.95
C ILE A 49 -9.13 0.72 -3.01
N MET A 50 -9.77 0.99 -4.15
CA MET A 50 -9.90 0.03 -5.25
C MET A 50 -8.57 -0.18 -5.98
N SER A 51 -7.71 0.84 -6.06
CA SER A 51 -6.43 0.77 -6.75
C SER A 51 -5.30 0.15 -5.92
N PHE A 52 -5.51 -0.16 -4.64
CA PHE A 52 -4.45 -0.75 -3.82
C PHE A 52 -4.15 -2.20 -4.27
N PRO A 53 -2.89 -2.53 -4.64
CA PRO A 53 -2.52 -3.82 -5.24
C PRO A 53 -2.38 -4.94 -4.21
N LYS A 54 -3.43 -5.21 -3.41
CA LYS A 54 -3.42 -6.16 -2.28
C LYS A 54 -2.95 -7.55 -2.68
N ASN A 55 -3.45 -8.05 -3.82
CA ASN A 55 -3.13 -9.40 -4.28
C ASN A 55 -1.68 -9.52 -4.69
N GLN A 56 -1.15 -8.56 -5.46
CA GLN A 56 0.23 -8.58 -5.92
C GLN A 56 1.23 -8.56 -4.76
N ILE A 57 0.99 -7.70 -3.76
CA ILE A 57 1.81 -7.62 -2.55
C ILE A 57 1.73 -8.92 -1.75
N ARG A 58 0.53 -9.47 -1.57
CA ARG A 58 0.33 -10.71 -0.83
C ARG A 58 1.03 -11.90 -1.50
N ASP A 59 0.91 -11.99 -2.82
CA ASP A 59 1.47 -13.08 -3.61
C ASP A 59 3.01 -12.97 -3.63
N LEU A 60 3.57 -11.76 -3.80
CA LEU A 60 5.00 -11.50 -3.68
C LEU A 60 5.53 -11.98 -2.32
N ARG A 61 4.88 -11.53 -1.25
CA ARG A 61 5.26 -11.89 0.12
C ARG A 61 5.21 -13.40 0.33
N TYR A 62 4.11 -14.04 -0.08
CA TYR A 62 3.93 -15.48 0.07
C TYR A 62 5.03 -16.25 -0.66
N ASN A 63 5.32 -15.88 -1.90
CA ASN A 63 6.35 -16.52 -2.72
C ASN A 63 7.74 -16.33 -2.11
N CYS A 64 8.12 -15.12 -1.71
CA CYS A 64 9.42 -14.86 -1.09
C CYS A 64 9.62 -15.66 0.21
N VAL A 65 8.61 -15.68 1.09
CA VAL A 65 8.68 -16.41 2.36
C VAL A 65 8.74 -17.92 2.12
N SER A 66 7.89 -18.43 1.23
CA SER A 66 7.85 -19.85 0.90
C SER A 66 9.17 -20.31 0.28
N GLU A 67 9.67 -19.59 -0.71
CA GLU A 67 10.88 -19.97 -1.45
C GLU A 67 12.13 -19.90 -0.56
N ALA A 68 12.26 -18.87 0.28
CA ALA A 68 13.34 -18.79 1.26
C ALA A 68 13.35 -20.01 2.21
N GLY A 69 12.15 -20.44 2.65
CA GLY A 69 11.97 -21.63 3.46
C GLY A 69 12.42 -22.90 2.74
N VAL A 70 11.97 -23.10 1.51
CA VAL A 70 12.28 -24.27 0.68
C VAL A 70 13.78 -24.34 0.39
N ILE A 71 14.37 -23.28 -0.15
CA ILE A 71 15.79 -23.22 -0.49
C ILE A 71 16.66 -23.44 0.76
N GLY A 72 16.32 -22.79 1.88
CA GLY A 72 17.03 -22.99 3.14
C GLY A 72 17.00 -24.44 3.62
N SER A 73 15.85 -25.11 3.48
CA SER A 73 15.71 -26.53 3.86
C SER A 73 16.50 -27.48 2.94
N ILE A 74 16.52 -27.20 1.63
CA ILE A 74 17.26 -28.00 0.63
C ILE A 74 18.75 -27.91 0.92
N ILE A 75 19.28 -26.70 1.10
CA ILE A 75 20.71 -26.47 1.38
C ILE A 75 21.11 -27.10 2.71
N ASN A 76 20.23 -27.09 3.72
CA ASN A 76 20.49 -27.74 5.00
C ASN A 76 20.60 -29.27 4.88
N ARG A 77 19.96 -29.90 3.89
CA ARG A 77 20.05 -31.35 3.66
C ARG A 77 21.35 -31.78 3.00
N GLU A 78 22.06 -30.84 2.35
CA GLU A 78 23.34 -31.16 1.72
C GLU A 78 24.43 -31.37 2.78
N ASN A 79 25.09 -32.53 2.74
CA ASN A 79 26.18 -32.87 3.67
C ASN A 79 27.49 -32.12 3.40
N ALA A 80 27.54 -31.30 2.36
CA ALA A 80 28.74 -30.56 2.02
C ALA A 80 28.95 -29.40 3.00
N ILE A 81 30.16 -29.28 3.56
CA ILE A 81 30.67 -28.07 4.25
C ILE A 81 31.01 -27.02 3.19
N VAL A 82 30.12 -26.82 2.23
CA VAL A 82 30.15 -25.67 1.34
C VAL A 82 29.64 -24.50 2.16
N ALA A 83 30.09 -23.28 1.84
CA ALA A 83 29.52 -22.06 2.39
C ALA A 83 28.02 -22.02 2.06
N LYS A 84 27.18 -22.58 2.94
CA LYS A 84 25.72 -22.71 2.76
C LYS A 84 25.08 -21.35 2.51
N THR A 85 25.66 -20.31 3.11
CA THR A 85 25.35 -18.92 2.84
C THR A 85 25.51 -18.56 1.37
N ASP A 86 26.61 -18.94 0.71
CA ASP A 86 26.85 -18.62 -0.70
C ASP A 86 25.88 -19.38 -1.61
N ALA A 87 25.63 -20.66 -1.31
CA ALA A 87 24.66 -21.47 -2.04
C ALA A 87 23.24 -20.88 -1.92
N PHE A 88 22.88 -20.39 -0.72
CA PHE A 88 21.60 -19.74 -0.49
C PHE A 88 21.53 -18.42 -1.25
N ASN A 89 22.57 -17.60 -1.15
CA ASN A 89 22.62 -16.29 -1.80
C ASN A 89 22.53 -16.41 -3.32
N GLN A 90 23.15 -17.41 -3.93
CA GLN A 90 23.04 -17.65 -5.37
C GLN A 90 21.64 -18.14 -5.76
N SER A 91 21.09 -19.10 -5.02
CA SER A 91 19.80 -19.72 -5.37
C SER A 91 18.64 -18.75 -5.15
N PHE A 92 18.59 -18.12 -3.97
CA PHE A 92 17.55 -17.16 -3.64
C PHE A 92 17.76 -15.83 -4.38
N GLY A 93 19.01 -15.41 -4.61
CA GLY A 93 19.31 -14.25 -5.44
C GLY A 93 18.76 -14.38 -6.86
N ARG A 94 18.93 -15.54 -7.50
CA ARG A 94 18.31 -15.82 -8.81
C ARG A 94 16.79 -15.71 -8.77
N PHE A 95 16.16 -16.29 -7.76
CA PHE A 95 14.71 -16.18 -7.58
C PHE A 95 14.26 -14.72 -7.44
N VAL A 96 15.01 -13.90 -6.67
CA VAL A 96 14.72 -12.47 -6.51
C VAL A 96 14.85 -11.73 -7.84
N ASP A 97 15.89 -12.00 -8.61
CA ASP A 97 16.11 -11.38 -9.93
C ASP A 97 14.98 -11.74 -10.91
N GLU A 98 14.60 -13.02 -10.98
CA GLU A 98 13.52 -13.51 -11.84
C GLU A 98 12.17 -12.93 -11.43
N THR A 99 11.89 -12.87 -10.13
CA THR A 99 10.67 -12.27 -9.58
C THR A 99 10.65 -10.76 -9.89
N GLY A 100 11.77 -10.07 -9.69
CA GLY A 100 11.91 -8.66 -10.03
C GLY A 100 11.63 -8.37 -11.51
N ALA A 101 12.19 -9.18 -12.41
CA ALA A 101 11.92 -9.07 -13.85
C ALA A 101 10.44 -9.34 -14.19
N TYR A 102 9.83 -10.34 -13.54
CA TYR A 102 8.41 -10.64 -13.71
C TYR A 102 7.51 -9.46 -13.31
N TYR A 103 7.70 -8.89 -12.12
CA TYR A 103 6.89 -7.75 -11.67
C TYR A 103 7.17 -6.50 -12.51
N ALA A 104 8.42 -6.26 -12.92
CA ALA A 104 8.77 -5.13 -13.77
C ALA A 104 8.05 -5.19 -15.13
N SER A 105 7.90 -6.38 -15.72
CA SER A 105 7.13 -6.57 -16.95
C SER A 105 5.63 -6.26 -16.80
N HIS A 106 5.12 -6.23 -15.57
CA HIS A 106 3.74 -5.87 -15.22
C HIS A 106 3.60 -4.44 -14.68
N GLY A 107 4.66 -3.64 -14.73
CA GLY A 107 4.63 -2.23 -14.31
C GLY A 107 4.87 -1.99 -12.81
N ALA A 108 5.36 -2.99 -12.07
CA ALA A 108 5.73 -2.87 -10.67
C ALA A 108 7.22 -3.16 -10.45
N LEU A 109 7.88 -2.36 -9.61
CA LEU A 109 9.24 -2.60 -9.15
C LEU A 109 9.19 -3.33 -7.81
N THR A 110 9.98 -4.38 -7.69
CA THR A 110 10.16 -5.11 -6.44
C THR A 110 11.64 -5.19 -6.09
N SER A 111 11.96 -5.04 -4.82
CA SER A 111 13.31 -5.26 -4.30
C SER A 111 13.20 -6.18 -3.09
N VAL A 112 14.05 -7.19 -3.03
CA VAL A 112 14.09 -8.12 -1.89
C VAL A 112 15.51 -8.22 -1.40
N ASP A 113 15.80 -7.58 -0.27
CA ASP A 113 17.07 -7.81 0.43
C ASP A 113 16.92 -9.01 1.35
N PHE A 114 17.97 -9.82 1.46
CA PHE A 114 17.93 -11.01 2.27
C PHE A 114 19.24 -11.23 3.02
N SER A 115 19.15 -11.82 4.20
CA SER A 115 20.29 -12.18 5.02
C SER A 115 20.04 -13.54 5.69
N PRO A 116 20.65 -14.63 5.20
CA PRO A 116 20.59 -15.92 5.88
C PRO A 116 21.46 -15.88 7.14
N HIS A 117 20.96 -16.45 8.22
CA HIS A 117 21.69 -16.65 9.46
C HIS A 117 22.04 -18.13 9.63
N VAL A 118 23.32 -18.39 9.86
CA VAL A 118 23.89 -19.74 9.97
C VAL A 118 24.45 -20.00 11.35
N ILE A 119 24.27 -21.24 11.83
CA ILE A 119 24.84 -21.74 13.07
C ILE A 119 25.82 -22.86 12.74
N TYR A 120 26.98 -22.83 13.39
CA TYR A 120 27.99 -23.87 13.34
C TYR A 120 27.78 -24.85 14.49
N ASN A 121 27.64 -26.13 14.19
CA ASN A 121 27.59 -27.19 15.21
C ASN A 121 28.93 -27.91 15.26
N GLU A 122 29.74 -27.54 16.24
CA GLU A 122 31.11 -28.06 16.45
C GLU A 122 31.12 -29.58 16.67
N SER A 123 30.09 -30.14 17.32
CA SER A 123 29.98 -31.58 17.60
C SER A 123 29.73 -32.44 16.37
N MET A 124 29.20 -31.86 15.29
CA MET A 124 28.86 -32.58 14.06
C MET A 124 29.68 -32.11 12.84
N GLY A 125 30.50 -31.06 12.98
CA GLY A 125 31.21 -30.44 11.85
C GLY A 125 30.27 -29.88 10.79
N GLN A 126 29.06 -29.49 11.17
CA GLN A 126 27.98 -29.10 10.26
C GLN A 126 27.61 -27.63 10.43
N VAL A 127 27.30 -26.97 9.31
CA VAL A 127 26.71 -25.63 9.27
C VAL A 127 25.22 -25.78 8.96
N LYS A 128 24.35 -25.02 9.61
CA LYS A 128 22.90 -25.01 9.30
C LYS A 128 22.39 -23.58 9.19
N ILE A 129 21.61 -23.28 8.15
CA ILE A 129 20.81 -22.05 8.06
C ILE A 129 19.62 -22.21 9.01
N THR A 130 19.48 -21.33 10.00
CA THR A 130 18.40 -21.41 11.00
C THR A 130 17.24 -20.50 10.66
N ASN A 131 17.55 -19.31 10.15
CA ASN A 131 16.56 -18.33 9.75
C ASN A 131 17.10 -17.44 8.64
N VAL A 132 16.19 -16.83 7.89
CA VAL A 132 16.50 -15.88 6.84
C VAL A 132 15.67 -14.63 7.10
N THR A 133 16.34 -13.49 7.24
CA THR A 133 15.66 -12.19 7.30
C THR A 133 15.47 -11.67 5.88
N LEU A 134 14.25 -11.24 5.57
CA LEU A 134 13.84 -10.71 4.28
C LEU A 134 13.32 -9.28 4.46
N ASN A 135 13.79 -8.36 3.63
CA ASN A 135 13.25 -7.02 3.47
C ASN A 135 12.60 -6.93 2.09
N ILE A 136 11.28 -6.96 2.03
CA ILE A 136 10.50 -7.02 0.79
C ILE A 136 9.96 -5.63 0.51
N MET A 137 10.24 -5.11 -0.68
CA MET A 137 9.76 -3.83 -1.19
C MET A 137 8.94 -4.04 -2.45
N PHE A 138 7.84 -3.32 -2.56
CA PHE A 138 6.98 -3.27 -3.75
C PHE A 138 6.62 -1.82 -4.06
N TYR A 139 6.67 -1.45 -5.34
CA TYR A 139 6.31 -0.13 -5.84
C TYR A 139 5.66 -0.22 -7.23
N ASP A 140 4.43 0.27 -7.40
CA ASP A 140 3.70 0.24 -8.68
C ASP A 140 3.61 1.61 -9.39
N GLY A 141 4.40 2.58 -8.95
CA GLY A 141 4.29 3.98 -9.39
C GLY A 141 3.45 4.88 -8.46
N THR A 142 2.54 4.29 -7.68
CA THR A 142 1.59 5.04 -6.84
C THR A 142 1.59 4.58 -5.37
N THR A 143 1.74 3.28 -5.15
CA THR A 143 1.73 2.63 -3.85
C THR A 143 3.12 2.12 -3.54
N THR A 144 3.60 2.40 -2.33
CA THR A 144 4.84 1.81 -1.80
C THR A 144 4.51 0.90 -0.63
N TYR A 145 5.12 -0.27 -0.61
CA TYR A 145 5.02 -1.24 0.48
C TYR A 145 6.41 -1.76 0.84
N THR A 146 6.69 -1.82 2.15
CA THR A 146 7.93 -2.38 2.69
C THR A 146 7.60 -3.24 3.91
N GLU A 147 8.13 -4.46 3.96
CA GLU A 147 8.02 -5.38 5.09
C GLU A 147 9.37 -5.98 5.43
N ASN A 148 9.70 -6.02 6.72
CA ASN A 148 10.80 -6.82 7.25
C ASN A 148 10.20 -8.06 7.94
N THR A 149 10.58 -9.25 7.50
CA THR A 149 10.10 -10.51 8.02
C THR A 149 11.23 -11.51 8.21
N THR A 150 11.07 -12.47 9.10
CA THR A 150 12.06 -13.52 9.35
C THR A 150 11.41 -14.89 9.13
N VAL A 151 12.05 -15.69 8.30
CA VAL A 151 11.62 -17.05 7.96
C VAL A 151 12.46 -18.03 8.75
N GLY A 152 11.84 -18.85 9.59
CA GLY A 152 12.51 -19.95 10.29
C GLY A 152 12.68 -21.15 9.36
N ILE A 153 13.88 -21.72 9.32
CA ILE A 153 14.21 -22.91 8.55
C ILE A 153 14.25 -24.12 9.50
N ILE A 154 13.33 -25.06 9.29
CA ILE A 154 13.19 -26.28 10.09
C ILE A 154 14.11 -27.38 9.54
#